data_AF-A0A9W4T802-F1
#
_entry.id   AF-A0A9W4T802-F1
#
_cell.length_a   1.000
_cell.length_b   1.000
_cell.length_c   1.000
_cell.angle_alpha   90.00
_cell.angle_beta   90.00
_cell.angle_gamma   90.00
#
_symmetry.space_group_name_H-M   'P 1'
#
loop_
_entity.id
_entity.type
_entity.pdbx_description
1 polymer ?
#
loop_
_entity_poly.entity_id
_entity_poly.type
_entity_poly.pdbx_seq_one_letter_code
_entity_poly.pdbx_strand_id
1 'polypeptide(L)' 'APAITPFKWTVDAARELIQLRRDNHDDFEEFAATPSQCRRKWYSLKYGYKNLKKLEDGKNPYD' A
#
# COMPACT_ATOMS: atom_id res chain seq x y z
N ALA A 1 18.10 11.56 -23.59
CA ALA A 1 18.02 10.78 -22.35
C ALA A 1 16.77 9.90 -22.42
N PRO A 2 16.78 8.64 -21.96
CA PRO A 2 15.57 7.83 -21.90
C PRO A 2 14.60 8.44 -20.88
N ALA A 3 13.32 8.50 -21.23
CA ALA A 3 12.28 8.97 -20.32
C ALA A 3 12.10 7.96 -19.19
N ILE A 4 12.33 8.38 -17.93
CA ILE A 4 11.99 7.55 -16.77
C ILE A 4 10.47 7.58 -16.63
N THR A 5 9.83 6.44 -16.89
CA THR A 5 8.38 6.32 -16.68
C THR A 5 8.11 6.16 -15.18
N PRO A 6 7.26 7.02 -14.57
CA PRO A 6 6.95 6.89 -13.15
C PRO A 6 6.16 5.61 -12.88
N PHE A 7 6.47 4.95 -11.77
CA PHE A 7 5.73 3.77 -11.31
C PHE A 7 4.26 4.11 -11.07
N LYS A 8 3.35 3.29 -11.60
CA LYS A 8 1.90 3.45 -11.46
C LYS A 8 1.31 2.32 -10.61
N TRP A 9 0.61 2.68 -9.54
CA TRP A 9 -0.10 1.72 -8.70
C TRP A 9 -1.34 1.16 -9.41
N THR A 10 -1.23 -0.07 -9.91
CA THR A 10 -2.38 -0.88 -10.34
C THR A 10 -2.97 -1.67 -9.15
N VAL A 11 -4.11 -2.32 -9.36
CA VAL A 11 -4.69 -3.23 -8.36
C VAL A 11 -3.75 -4.41 -8.10
N ASP A 12 -3.16 -4.99 -9.14
CA ASP A 12 -2.26 -6.13 -9.01
C ASP A 12 -0.97 -5.76 -8.27
N ALA A 13 -0.37 -4.60 -8.59
CA ALA A 13 0.77 -4.08 -7.84
C ALA A 13 0.45 -3.86 -6.35
N ALA A 14 -0.77 -3.40 -6.04
CA ALA A 14 -1.19 -3.25 -4.64
C ALA A 14 -1.36 -4.62 -3.94
N ARG A 15 -1.83 -5.65 -4.65
CA ARG A 15 -1.94 -7.02 -4.13
C ARG A 15 -0.57 -7.63 -3.87
N GLU A 16 0.36 -7.50 -4.80
CA GLU A 16 1.75 -7.94 -4.64
C GLU A 16 2.41 -7.26 -3.44
N LEU A 17 2.22 -5.94 -3.28
CA LEU A 17 2.73 -5.23 -2.10
C LEU A 17 2.16 -5.80 -0.79
N ILE A 18 0.87 -6.13 -0.75
CA ILE A 18 0.23 -6.73 0.44
C ILE A 18 0.82 -8.11 0.75
N GLN A 19 1.08 -8.93 -0.28
CA GLN A 19 1.73 -10.24 -0.13
C GLN A 19 3.15 -10.07 0.41
N LEU A 20 3.96 -9.22 -0.23
CA LEU A 20 5.32 -8.95 0.20
C LEU A 20 5.38 -8.44 1.64
N ARG A 21 4.46 -7.55 2.03
CA ARG A 21 4.33 -7.05 3.41
C ARG A 21 4.01 -8.14 4.43
N ARG A 22 3.24 -9.15 4.01
CA ARG A 22 2.89 -10.29 4.87
C ARG A 22 4.09 -11.19 5.11
N ASP A 23 4.89 -11.42 4.09
CA ASP A 23 5.98 -12.40 4.13
C ASP A 23 7.28 -11.79 4.67
N ASN A 24 7.60 -10.56 4.27
CA ASN A 24 8.91 -9.93 4.49
C ASN A 24 8.84 -8.65 5.36
N HIS A 25 7.68 -8.36 5.94
CA HIS A 25 7.46 -7.18 6.78
C HIS A 25 7.77 -5.86 6.04
N ASP A 26 8.80 -5.10 6.43
CA ASP A 26 9.11 -3.79 5.83
C ASP A 26 10.25 -3.83 4.79
N ASP A 27 10.69 -5.03 4.41
CA ASP A 27 11.66 -5.21 3.34
C ASP A 27 10.93 -5.18 1.97
N PHE A 28 11.24 -4.15 1.19
CA PHE A 28 10.64 -3.89 -0.12
C PHE A 28 11.69 -3.72 -1.22
N GLU A 29 12.94 -4.17 -1.00
CA GLU A 29 14.05 -3.95 -1.93
C GLU A 29 13.79 -4.56 -3.31
N GLU A 30 13.04 -5.66 -3.37
CA GLU A 30 12.72 -6.37 -4.62
C GLU A 30 11.44 -5.85 -5.32
N PHE A 31 10.78 -4.83 -4.77
CA PHE A 31 9.55 -4.30 -5.36
C PHE A 31 9.84 -3.23 -6.43
N ALA A 32 8.98 -3.16 -7.45
CA ALA A 32 9.16 -2.23 -8.58
C ALA A 32 9.06 -0.73 -8.20
N ALA A 33 8.50 -0.42 -7.02
CA ALA A 33 8.46 0.93 -6.47
C ALA A 33 9.50 1.08 -5.35
N THR A 34 9.96 2.30 -5.10
CA THR A 34 10.92 2.56 -4.02
C THR A 34 10.35 2.15 -2.65
N PRO A 35 11.20 1.74 -1.68
CA PRO A 35 10.73 1.37 -0.35
C PRO A 35 9.85 2.45 0.33
N SER A 36 10.15 3.73 0.09
CA SER A 36 9.35 4.85 0.59
C SER A 36 7.97 4.94 -0.07
N GLN A 37 7.85 4.65 -1.37
CA GLN A 37 6.54 4.56 -2.04
C GLN A 37 5.74 3.36 -1.53
N CYS A 38 6.39 2.21 -1.34
CA CYS A 38 5.79 1.01 -0.75
C CYS A 38 5.22 1.28 0.64
N ARG A 39 6.02 1.86 1.55
CA ARG A 39 5.57 2.24 2.89
C ARG A 39 4.36 3.17 2.87
N ARG A 40 4.41 4.25 2.07
CA ARG A 40 3.29 5.20 1.95
C ARG A 40 2.03 4.52 1.44
N LYS A 41 2.15 3.67 0.41
CA LYS A 41 1.03 2.94 -0.15
C LYS A 41 0.44 1.94 0.85
N TRP A 42 1.28 1.21 1.57
CA TRP A 42 0.86 0.28 2.63
C TRP A 42 0.05 0.99 3.71
N TYR A 43 0.53 2.11 4.25
CA TYR A 43 -0.20 2.85 5.27
C TYR A 43 -1.54 3.37 4.75
N SER A 44 -1.59 3.89 3.51
CA SER A 44 -2.84 4.30 2.88
C SER A 44 -3.85 3.13 2.80
N LEU A 45 -3.41 1.95 2.37
CA LEU A 45 -4.26 0.75 2.30
C LEU A 45 -4.72 0.29 3.70
N LYS A 46 -3.79 0.22 4.66
CA LYS A 46 -4.05 -0.19 6.04
C LYS A 46 -5.09 0.70 6.73
N TYR A 47 -4.93 2.02 6.63
CA TYR A 47 -5.86 2.96 7.23
C TYR A 47 -7.19 3.03 6.47
N GLY A 48 -7.16 2.93 5.13
CA GLY A 48 -8.39 2.80 4.34
C GLY A 48 -9.24 1.60 4.78
N TYR A 49 -8.62 0.43 4.96
CA TYR A 49 -9.30 -0.77 5.46
C TYR A 49 -9.83 -0.59 6.89
N LYS A 50 -9.02 -0.05 7.81
CA LYS A 50 -9.46 0.22 9.19
C LYS A 50 -10.65 1.17 9.23
N ASN A 51 -10.61 2.23 8.42
CA ASN A 51 -11.69 3.21 8.35
C ASN A 51 -12.96 2.59 7.75
N LEU A 52 -12.83 1.74 6.73
CA LEU A 52 -13.96 0.98 6.20
C LEU A 52 -14.59 0.08 7.26
N LYS A 53 -13.77 -0.63 8.05
CA LYS A 53 -14.26 -1.45 9.17
C LYS A 53 -14.99 -0.64 10.24
N LYS A 54 -14.47 0.54 10.60
CA LYS A 54 -15.17 1.45 11.51
C LYS A 54 -16.54 1.87 10.95
N LEU A 55 -16.61 2.19 9.66
CA LEU A 55 -17.88 2.55 9.01
C LEU A 55 -18.87 1.38 8.98
N GLU A 56 -18.42 0.16 8.69
CA GLU A 56 -19.23 -1.06 8.77
C GLU A 56 -19.79 -1.29 10.19
N ASP A 57 -19.01 -0.95 11.21
CA ASP A 57 -19.42 -0.98 12.63
C ASP A 57 -20.32 0.20 13.06
N GLY A 58 -20.65 1.14 12.15
CA GLY A 58 -21.41 2.35 12.48
C GLY A 58 -20.63 3.40 13.29
N LYS A 59 -19.30 3.33 13.30
CA LYS A 59 -18.40 4.26 14.01
C LYS A 59 -17.83 5.33 13.06
N ASN A 60 -17.41 6.46 13.62
CA ASN A 60 -16.70 7.48 12.85
C ASN A 60 -15.26 7.01 12.53
N PRO A 61 -14.84 7.01 11.25
CA PRO A 61 -13.50 6.56 10.86
C PRO A 61 -12.36 7.43 11.40
N TYR A 62 -12.63 8.69 11.76
CA TYR A 62 -11.63 9.68 12.17
C TYR A 62 -11.49 9.88 13.68
N ASP A 63 -12.30 9.17 14.48
CA ASP A 63 -12.14 9.11 15.93
C ASP A 63 -10.89 8.32 16.35
#